data_AF-A0A1V5JSC7-F1
#
_entry.id   AF-A0A1V5JSC7-F1
#
_cell.length_a   1.000
_cell.length_b   1.000
_cell.length_c   1.000
_cell.angle_alpha   90.00
_cell.angle_beta   90.00
_cell.angle_gamma   90.00
#
_symmetry.space_group_name_H-M   'P 1'
#
loop_
_entity.id
_entity.type
_entity.pdbx_description
1 polymer ?
#
loop_
_entity_poly.entity_id
_entity_poly.type
_entity_poly.pdbx_seq_one_letter_code
_entity_poly.pdbx_strand_id
1 'polypeptide(L)'
;MRDGFDSNVAKRMPTKNGARPNRPWNVDPVQLKTQEEELVATAAPAAEPVGASEPEIVNAAPAVIEAVLAAEVIAETAAEPEVQTVAAQPAVEGAAEALSTLEEINSEFSNLLFERKDIQNRLRQQQQSIEALTQENARLQASLEEMQSKAVDGRRVNQEIIFLNEQLQDAEAYIQNLSSVLDERNQSLADESRQRAELQERLGRITAEVQSKAKLDVKVMILERDLKTATGRVSQLENELEAEYRKRAPLEAEIGELKSALDKVHSSLAQIRLKAKREVYGS
;
A
#
# COMPACT_ATOMS: atom_id res chain seq x y z
N MET A 1 30.18 -11.91 -12.81
CA MET A 1 28.88 -12.55 -13.10
C MET A 1 27.93 -11.50 -13.66
N ARG A 2 26.86 -11.88 -14.39
CA ARG A 2 25.79 -10.93 -14.78
C ARG A 2 24.63 -11.04 -13.79
N ASP A 3 23.95 -9.93 -13.57
CA ASP A 3 22.91 -9.77 -12.56
C ASP A 3 21.67 -10.61 -12.89
N GLY A 4 21.29 -11.50 -11.97
CA GLY A 4 20.14 -12.39 -12.10
C GLY A 4 18.82 -11.79 -11.60
N PHE A 5 18.76 -10.47 -11.40
CA PHE A 5 17.68 -9.79 -10.68
C PHE A 5 16.51 -9.35 -11.59
N ASP A 6 15.29 -9.50 -11.07
CA ASP A 6 14.03 -8.81 -11.41
C ASP A 6 13.46 -8.76 -12.85
N SER A 7 14.08 -9.37 -13.85
CA SER A 7 13.44 -9.51 -15.19
C SER A 7 12.13 -10.33 -15.20
N ASN A 8 11.86 -11.13 -14.15
CA ASN A 8 10.63 -11.91 -13.98
C ASN A 8 9.62 -11.27 -13.01
N VAL A 9 10.04 -10.40 -12.08
CA VAL A 9 9.11 -9.73 -11.14
C VAL A 9 8.21 -8.77 -11.90
N ALA A 10 8.81 -7.95 -12.79
CA ALA A 10 8.09 -7.04 -13.68
C ALA A 10 7.05 -7.72 -14.61
N LYS A 11 7.14 -9.04 -14.82
CA LYS A 11 6.20 -9.82 -15.64
C LYS A 11 5.08 -10.51 -14.85
N ARG A 12 5.08 -10.44 -13.52
CA ARG A 12 4.06 -11.05 -12.65
C ARG A 12 3.11 -10.05 -11.98
N MET A 13 3.34 -8.75 -12.14
CA MET A 13 2.40 -7.72 -11.70
C MET A 13 1.03 -7.89 -12.40
N PRO A 14 -0.09 -7.98 -11.66
CA PRO A 14 -1.42 -8.08 -12.26
C PRO A 14 -1.82 -6.72 -12.87
N THR A 15 -1.89 -6.64 -14.19
CA THR A 15 -2.25 -5.43 -14.95
C THR A 15 -3.75 -5.10 -14.92
N LYS A 16 -4.39 -5.24 -13.74
CA LYS A 16 -5.83 -5.01 -13.52
C LYS A 16 -6.18 -3.66 -12.88
N ASN A 17 -5.25 -2.71 -12.92
CA ASN A 17 -5.57 -1.32 -12.64
C ASN A 17 -6.30 -0.74 -13.87
N GLY A 18 -7.63 -0.79 -13.84
CA GLY A 18 -8.46 -0.01 -14.77
C GLY A 18 -8.08 1.47 -14.69
N ALA A 19 -8.22 2.21 -15.80
CA ALA A 19 -7.65 3.54 -15.99
C ALA A 19 -8.26 4.62 -15.06
N ARG A 20 -7.83 4.63 -13.79
CA ARG A 20 -8.06 5.71 -12.83
C ARG A 20 -7.18 6.90 -13.20
N PRO A 21 -7.67 8.15 -13.12
CA PRO A 21 -6.84 9.34 -13.34
C PRO A 21 -5.63 9.33 -12.42
N ASN A 22 -4.44 9.55 -13.00
CA ASN A 22 -3.16 9.49 -12.30
C ASN A 22 -2.96 10.72 -11.39
N ARG A 23 -3.70 10.80 -10.28
CA ARG A 23 -3.55 11.84 -9.25
C ARG A 23 -2.38 11.47 -8.33
N PRO A 24 -1.36 12.35 -8.18
CA PRO A 24 -0.26 12.07 -7.26
C PRO A 24 -0.74 12.13 -5.81
N TRP A 25 -0.16 11.25 -4.97
CA TRP A 25 -0.46 11.03 -3.55
C TRP A 25 -0.31 12.26 -2.62
N ASN A 26 0.02 13.43 -3.17
CA ASN A 26 0.59 14.56 -2.43
C ASN A 26 -0.04 15.92 -2.79
N VAL A 27 -1.30 15.94 -3.23
CA VAL A 27 -2.09 17.16 -3.44
C VAL A 27 -2.79 17.55 -2.15
N ASP A 28 -2.34 18.64 -1.52
CA ASP A 28 -3.00 19.28 -0.39
C ASP A 28 -4.38 19.82 -0.83
N PRO A 29 -5.49 19.46 -0.17
CA PRO A 29 -6.84 19.88 -0.58
C PRO A 29 -7.05 21.41 -0.55
N VAL A 30 -6.17 22.17 0.09
CA VAL A 30 -6.22 23.65 0.05
C VAL A 30 -5.95 24.19 -1.36
N GLN A 31 -5.12 23.53 -2.18
CA GLN A 31 -4.66 24.07 -3.47
C GLN A 31 -5.67 23.93 -4.63
N LEU A 32 -6.70 23.10 -4.49
CA LEU A 32 -7.70 22.90 -5.55
C LEU A 32 -8.62 24.12 -5.74
N LYS A 33 -8.86 24.90 -4.68
CA LYS A 33 -9.78 26.05 -4.70
C LYS A 33 -9.38 27.14 -5.70
N THR A 34 -8.08 27.34 -5.90
CA THR A 34 -7.53 28.43 -6.72
C THR A 34 -7.55 28.19 -8.23
N GLN A 35 -7.88 26.98 -8.72
CA GLN A 35 -7.95 26.72 -10.17
C GLN A 35 -9.38 26.63 -10.72
N GLU A 36 -10.37 26.25 -9.91
CA GLU A 36 -11.76 26.15 -10.36
C GLU A 36 -12.43 27.54 -10.48
N GLU A 37 -12.06 28.52 -9.65
CA GLU A 37 -12.59 29.89 -9.74
C GLU A 37 -12.08 30.66 -10.98
N GLU A 38 -10.86 30.39 -11.47
CA GLU A 38 -10.28 31.11 -12.61
C GLU A 38 -10.82 30.62 -13.97
N LEU A 39 -11.25 29.35 -14.06
CA LEU A 39 -11.79 28.75 -15.29
C LEU A 39 -13.28 29.07 -15.55
N VAL A 40 -14.06 29.39 -14.52
CA VAL A 40 -15.51 29.68 -14.66
C VAL A 40 -15.76 31.09 -15.23
N ALA A 41 -14.79 32.00 -15.15
CA ALA A 41 -14.93 33.39 -15.57
C ALA A 41 -14.94 33.63 -17.10
N THR A 42 -14.66 32.60 -17.94
CA THR A 42 -14.36 32.80 -19.38
C THR A 42 -15.07 31.82 -20.34
N ALA A 43 -16.33 31.44 -20.09
CA ALA A 43 -17.07 30.53 -20.98
C ALA A 43 -18.58 30.81 -21.16
N ALA A 44 -18.96 31.77 -22.01
CA ALA A 44 -20.30 31.89 -22.61
C ALA A 44 -20.28 32.86 -23.84
N PRO A 45 -21.22 32.79 -24.82
CA PRO A 45 -22.20 31.73 -25.13
C PRO A 45 -22.20 31.27 -26.62
N ALA A 46 -22.78 30.10 -26.96
CA ALA A 46 -23.33 29.81 -28.30
C ALA A 46 -24.22 28.52 -28.38
N ALA A 47 -25.47 28.70 -28.84
CA ALA A 47 -26.37 27.82 -29.63
C ALA A 47 -26.57 26.30 -29.37
N GLU A 48 -27.84 25.88 -29.41
CA GLU A 48 -28.38 24.50 -29.58
C GLU A 48 -28.53 24.12 -31.09
N PRO A 49 -29.29 23.07 -31.55
CA PRO A 49 -29.95 21.90 -30.90
C PRO A 49 -29.53 20.55 -31.60
N VAL A 50 -30.21 19.38 -31.68
CA VAL A 50 -31.59 18.85 -31.44
C VAL A 50 -31.52 17.34 -31.10
N GLY A 51 -32.48 16.75 -30.37
CA GLY A 51 -32.72 15.28 -30.40
C GLY A 51 -33.66 14.71 -29.31
N ALA A 52 -34.91 14.35 -29.66
CA ALA A 52 -35.99 14.00 -28.72
C ALA A 52 -36.08 12.50 -28.31
N SER A 53 -36.63 12.23 -27.11
CA SER A 53 -37.66 11.18 -26.89
C SER A 53 -38.37 11.32 -25.53
N GLU A 54 -39.70 11.14 -25.51
CA GLU A 54 -40.64 11.07 -24.36
C GLU A 54 -41.27 9.64 -24.30
N PRO A 55 -42.17 9.22 -23.36
CA PRO A 55 -43.09 9.97 -22.46
C PRO A 55 -42.98 9.51 -20.96
N GLU A 56 -43.93 9.59 -20.00
CA GLU A 56 -45.37 9.92 -20.01
C GLU A 56 -45.95 10.48 -18.67
N ILE A 57 -46.58 11.66 -18.77
CA ILE A 57 -47.82 12.18 -18.12
C ILE A 57 -48.38 11.51 -16.84
N VAL A 58 -48.57 12.31 -15.77
CA VAL A 58 -49.86 12.45 -15.03
C VAL A 58 -50.08 13.92 -14.58
N ASN A 59 -51.34 14.38 -14.65
CA ASN A 59 -51.91 15.70 -14.29
C ASN A 59 -51.51 16.31 -12.91
N ALA A 60 -51.73 17.59 -12.60
CA ALA A 60 -52.70 18.56 -13.16
C ALA A 60 -52.29 20.06 -13.06
N ALA A 61 -52.95 20.91 -13.86
CA ALA A 61 -53.09 22.37 -13.68
C ALA A 61 -54.60 22.69 -13.41
N PRO A 62 -55.08 23.93 -13.10
CA PRO A 62 -54.73 25.25 -13.68
C PRO A 62 -54.46 26.36 -12.62
N ALA A 63 -54.37 27.66 -12.91
CA ALA A 63 -53.69 28.46 -13.96
C ALA A 63 -54.22 29.92 -13.89
N VAL A 64 -53.36 30.94 -14.10
CA VAL A 64 -53.74 32.39 -14.22
C VAL A 64 -54.25 32.96 -12.86
N ILE A 65 -54.03 34.21 -12.41
CA ILE A 65 -53.93 35.52 -13.07
C ILE A 65 -52.75 36.33 -12.51
N GLU A 66 -51.97 36.96 -13.40
CA GLU A 66 -51.18 38.16 -13.10
C GLU A 66 -51.46 39.18 -14.20
N ALA A 67 -51.98 40.36 -13.85
CA ALA A 67 -52.48 41.32 -14.84
C ALA A 67 -52.39 42.78 -14.34
N VAL A 68 -51.63 43.58 -15.10
CA VAL A 68 -51.80 45.03 -15.32
C VAL A 68 -51.82 45.92 -14.06
N LEU A 69 -50.64 46.42 -13.67
CA LEU A 69 -50.51 47.70 -12.99
C LEU A 69 -50.74 48.84 -14.00
N ALA A 70 -51.97 49.33 -14.11
CA ALA A 70 -52.30 50.57 -14.82
C ALA A 70 -53.44 51.31 -14.10
N ALA A 71 -53.09 52.26 -13.24
CA ALA A 71 -54.03 53.15 -12.57
C ALA A 71 -54.00 54.53 -13.26
N GLU A 72 -54.66 54.62 -14.40
CA GLU A 72 -54.84 55.87 -15.14
C GLU A 72 -55.92 56.73 -14.45
N VAL A 73 -55.56 57.93 -13.99
CA VAL A 73 -56.45 58.81 -13.20
C VAL A 73 -57.03 59.89 -14.12
N ILE A 74 -58.02 59.52 -14.93
CA ILE A 74 -58.82 60.47 -15.72
C ILE A 74 -60.30 60.06 -15.70
N ALA A 75 -61.09 60.76 -14.88
CA ALA A 75 -62.53 61.00 -14.99
C ALA A 75 -62.82 62.19 -14.04
N GLU A 76 -63.37 63.35 -14.44
CA GLU A 76 -64.56 63.59 -15.27
C GLU A 76 -65.80 62.98 -14.58
N THR A 77 -66.70 63.73 -13.94
CA THR A 77 -67.27 65.02 -14.34
C THR A 77 -67.43 66.00 -13.18
N ALA A 78 -67.18 67.30 -13.44
CA ALA A 78 -67.71 68.40 -12.64
C ALA A 78 -68.71 69.16 -13.52
N ALA A 79 -70.01 68.95 -13.28
CA ALA A 79 -71.10 69.63 -13.96
C ALA A 79 -72.15 70.06 -12.92
N GLU A 80 -72.73 71.23 -13.14
CA GLU A 80 -73.59 71.93 -12.18
C GLU A 80 -75.00 71.32 -12.12
N PRO A 81 -75.75 71.64 -11.06
CA PRO A 81 -77.10 72.14 -11.30
C PRO A 81 -77.29 73.58 -10.78
N GLU A 82 -77.97 74.39 -11.58
CA GLU A 82 -78.43 75.73 -11.20
C GLU A 82 -79.37 75.66 -10.00
N VAL A 83 -79.15 76.49 -8.96
CA VAL A 83 -80.13 76.69 -7.89
C VAL A 83 -80.88 78.00 -8.14
N GLN A 84 -82.07 77.90 -8.74
CA GLN A 84 -82.91 79.04 -9.07
C GLN A 84 -83.47 79.71 -7.81
N THR A 85 -83.22 81.00 -7.64
CA THR A 85 -83.79 81.78 -6.53
C THR A 85 -85.24 82.17 -6.82
N VAL A 86 -86.20 81.35 -6.38
CA VAL A 86 -87.63 81.69 -6.39
C VAL A 86 -88.04 82.19 -4.99
N ALA A 87 -88.53 83.43 -4.92
CA ALA A 87 -88.94 84.06 -3.67
C ALA A 87 -90.47 84.05 -3.52
N ALA A 88 -91.00 83.21 -2.61
CA ALA A 88 -92.27 83.45 -1.91
C ALA A 88 -92.46 82.46 -0.73
N GLN A 89 -92.39 82.97 0.50
CA GLN A 89 -93.07 82.38 1.66
C GLN A 89 -94.59 82.65 1.54
N PRO A 90 -95.50 81.84 2.14
CA PRO A 90 -95.52 81.60 3.59
C PRO A 90 -96.04 80.22 4.08
N ALA A 91 -96.20 80.13 5.41
CA ALA A 91 -97.11 79.22 6.13
C ALA A 91 -96.67 77.76 6.43
N VAL A 92 -95.57 77.64 7.20
CA VAL A 92 -95.48 76.82 8.44
C VAL A 92 -95.60 75.28 8.40
N GLU A 93 -96.41 74.65 7.55
CA GLU A 93 -96.77 73.22 7.72
C GLU A 93 -95.71 72.23 7.18
N GLY A 94 -95.00 72.57 6.10
CA GLY A 94 -93.93 71.71 5.54
C GLY A 94 -92.68 71.55 6.41
N ALA A 95 -92.59 72.27 7.53
CA ALA A 95 -91.44 72.18 8.45
C ALA A 95 -91.34 70.80 9.13
N ALA A 96 -92.46 70.11 9.36
CA ALA A 96 -92.46 68.80 10.00
C ALA A 96 -91.89 67.70 9.09
N GLU A 97 -92.23 67.71 7.80
CA GLU A 97 -91.70 66.76 6.81
C GLU A 97 -90.22 67.04 6.50
N ALA A 98 -89.83 68.31 6.42
CA ALA A 98 -88.42 68.70 6.30
C ALA A 98 -87.59 68.30 7.53
N LEU A 99 -88.16 68.36 8.74
CA LEU A 99 -87.51 67.86 9.95
C LEU A 99 -87.46 66.33 10.00
N SER A 100 -88.54 65.63 9.61
CA SER A 100 -88.56 64.16 9.56
C SER A 100 -87.54 63.60 8.58
N THR A 101 -87.41 64.21 7.39
CA THR A 101 -86.40 63.82 6.40
C THR A 101 -84.98 64.19 6.84
N LEU A 102 -84.78 65.33 7.52
CA LEU A 102 -83.51 65.62 8.20
C LEU A 102 -83.18 64.63 9.32
N GLU A 103 -84.18 64.11 10.04
CA GLU A 103 -84.01 63.14 11.12
C GLU A 103 -83.71 61.73 10.60
N GLU A 104 -84.37 61.31 9.51
CA GLU A 104 -84.00 60.11 8.73
C GLU A 104 -82.57 60.22 8.19
N ILE A 105 -82.23 61.30 7.48
CA ILE A 105 -80.88 61.55 6.95
C ILE A 105 -79.83 61.58 8.07
N ASN A 106 -80.14 62.16 9.23
CA ASN A 106 -79.25 62.16 10.40
C ASN A 106 -79.09 60.75 11.00
N SER A 107 -80.13 59.92 10.95
CA SER A 107 -80.06 58.50 11.35
C SER A 107 -79.22 57.66 10.36
N GLU A 108 -79.40 57.87 9.06
CA GLU A 108 -78.60 57.24 8.01
C GLU A 108 -77.14 57.67 8.10
N PHE A 109 -76.87 58.97 8.28
CA PHE A 109 -75.51 59.49 8.48
C PHE A 109 -74.87 58.95 9.76
N SER A 110 -75.64 58.77 10.83
CA SER A 110 -75.17 58.12 12.07
C SER A 110 -74.83 56.64 11.82
N ASN A 111 -75.68 55.90 11.10
CA ASN A 111 -75.43 54.51 10.74
C ASN A 111 -74.18 54.40 9.85
N LEU A 112 -74.04 55.25 8.82
CA LEU A 112 -72.86 55.32 7.95
C LEU A 112 -71.58 55.67 8.73
N LEU A 113 -71.66 56.48 9.79
CA LEU A 113 -70.52 56.74 10.68
C LEU A 113 -70.14 55.51 11.52
N PHE A 114 -71.12 54.71 12.00
CA PHE A 114 -70.85 53.45 12.67
C PHE A 114 -70.28 52.40 11.71
N GLU A 115 -70.88 52.23 10.53
CA GLU A 115 -70.38 51.32 9.49
C GLU A 115 -68.96 51.69 9.03
N ARG A 116 -68.69 52.98 8.78
CA ARG A 116 -67.34 53.48 8.46
C ARG A 116 -66.35 53.13 9.57
N LYS A 117 -66.75 53.28 10.84
CA LYS A 117 -65.91 52.96 12.00
C LYS A 117 -65.65 51.45 12.11
N ASP A 118 -66.64 50.61 11.83
CA ASP A 118 -66.47 49.16 11.83
C ASP A 118 -65.69 48.62 10.63
N ILE A 119 -65.83 49.23 9.46
CA ILE A 119 -64.95 49.01 8.30
C ILE A 119 -63.51 49.40 8.67
N GLN A 120 -63.30 50.54 9.32
CA GLN A 120 -61.98 50.98 9.78
C GLN A 120 -61.40 50.06 10.87
N ASN A 121 -62.22 49.52 11.77
CA ASN A 121 -61.83 48.52 12.77
C ASN A 121 -61.43 47.20 12.09
N ARG A 122 -62.23 46.69 11.14
CA ARG A 122 -61.94 45.47 10.37
C ARG A 122 -60.66 45.62 9.54
N LEU A 123 -60.49 46.76 8.86
CA LEU A 123 -59.26 47.07 8.12
C LEU A 123 -58.04 47.07 9.04
N ARG A 124 -58.14 47.63 10.26
CA ARG A 124 -57.06 47.61 11.25
C ARG A 124 -56.76 46.19 11.75
N GLN A 125 -57.77 45.35 11.96
CA GLN A 125 -57.59 43.94 12.33
C GLN A 125 -56.95 43.13 11.18
N GLN A 126 -57.35 43.37 9.94
CA GLN A 126 -56.75 42.77 8.75
C GLN A 126 -55.28 43.21 8.59
N GLN A 127 -54.98 44.49 8.80
CA GLN A 127 -53.62 45.02 8.80
C GLN A 127 -52.74 44.31 9.84
N GLN A 128 -53.22 44.16 11.08
CA GLN A 128 -52.52 43.43 12.15
C GLN A 128 -52.33 41.93 11.82
N SER A 129 -53.29 41.31 11.14
CA SER A 129 -53.18 39.93 10.65
C SER A 129 -52.09 39.81 9.56
N ILE A 130 -52.04 40.75 8.61
CA ILE A 130 -51.00 40.81 7.57
C ILE A 130 -49.61 41.06 8.20
N GLU A 131 -49.52 41.93 9.22
CA GLU A 131 -48.29 42.18 9.98
C GLU A 131 -47.81 40.94 10.75
N ALA A 132 -48.73 40.11 11.26
CA ALA A 132 -48.38 38.82 11.89
C ALA A 132 -47.92 37.79 10.85
N LEU A 133 -48.66 37.64 9.75
CA LEU A 133 -48.34 36.67 8.68
C LEU A 133 -47.05 37.01 7.94
N THR A 134 -46.70 38.29 7.79
CA THR A 134 -45.41 38.71 7.21
C THR A 134 -44.24 38.43 8.16
N GLN A 135 -44.41 38.63 9.47
CA GLN A 135 -43.42 38.22 10.47
C GLN A 135 -43.24 36.69 10.52
N GLU A 136 -44.32 35.92 10.38
CA GLU A 136 -44.25 34.46 10.34
C GLU A 136 -43.56 33.96 9.06
N ASN A 137 -43.90 34.51 7.89
CA ASN A 137 -43.21 34.19 6.63
C ASN A 137 -41.71 34.50 6.71
N ALA A 138 -41.32 35.65 7.26
CA ALA A 138 -39.90 36.00 7.44
C ALA A 138 -39.15 35.00 8.34
N ARG A 139 -39.80 34.48 9.40
CA ARG A 139 -39.23 33.43 10.26
C ARG A 139 -39.12 32.08 9.53
N LEU A 140 -40.13 31.71 8.74
CA LEU A 140 -40.12 30.48 7.95
C LEU A 140 -39.06 30.53 6.84
N GLN A 141 -38.87 31.68 6.19
CA GLN A 141 -37.80 31.93 5.22
C GLN A 141 -36.42 31.77 5.87
N ALA A 142 -36.15 32.44 6.99
CA ALA A 142 -34.88 32.31 7.70
C ALA A 142 -34.60 30.86 8.17
N SER A 143 -35.62 30.12 8.60
CA SER A 143 -35.52 28.69 8.96
C SER A 143 -35.23 27.80 7.74
N LEU A 144 -35.83 28.08 6.59
CA LEU A 144 -35.54 27.39 5.33
C LEU A 144 -34.11 27.67 4.85
N GLU A 145 -33.63 28.92 4.94
CA GLU A 145 -32.25 29.29 4.62
C GLU A 145 -31.23 28.58 5.54
N GLU A 146 -31.49 28.55 6.85
CA GLU A 146 -30.65 27.82 7.81
C GLU A 146 -30.60 26.31 7.49
N MET A 147 -31.75 25.70 7.17
CA MET A 147 -31.82 24.29 6.77
C MET A 147 -31.15 24.02 5.42
N GLN A 148 -31.22 24.96 4.47
CA GLN A 148 -30.50 24.86 3.19
C GLN A 148 -28.99 24.94 3.40
N SER A 149 -28.49 25.83 4.27
CA SER A 149 -27.07 25.89 4.63
C SER A 149 -26.60 24.56 5.24
N LYS A 150 -27.33 24.04 6.24
CA LYS A 150 -27.03 22.73 6.86
C LYS A 150 -27.04 21.58 5.83
N ALA A 151 -27.89 21.65 4.81
CA ALA A 151 -27.92 20.68 3.71
C ALA A 151 -26.79 20.87 2.68
N VAL A 152 -26.18 22.05 2.56
CA VAL A 152 -24.92 22.26 1.81
C VAL A 152 -23.74 21.72 2.61
N ASP A 153 -23.64 22.04 3.90
CA ASP A 153 -22.51 21.62 4.73
C ASP A 153 -22.53 20.11 5.01
N GLY A 154 -23.70 19.51 5.20
CA GLY A 154 -23.85 18.05 5.24
C GLY A 154 -23.43 17.35 3.94
N ARG A 155 -23.60 17.98 2.77
CA ARG A 155 -23.07 17.46 1.50
C ARG A 155 -21.54 17.53 1.43
N ARG A 156 -20.93 18.61 1.93
CA ARG A 156 -19.46 18.74 2.04
C ARG A 156 -18.87 17.68 2.98
N VAL A 157 -19.45 17.50 4.15
CA VAL A 157 -19.01 16.47 5.12
C VAL A 157 -19.14 15.06 4.52
N ASN A 158 -20.22 14.76 3.78
CA ASN A 158 -20.35 13.48 3.09
C ASN A 158 -19.28 13.27 1.98
N GLN A 159 -18.89 14.32 1.26
CA GLN A 159 -17.78 14.25 0.29
C GLN A 159 -16.43 13.98 0.98
N GLU A 160 -16.17 14.63 2.12
CA GLU A 160 -14.97 14.39 2.94
C GLU A 160 -14.94 12.96 3.50
N ILE A 161 -16.07 12.44 3.99
CA ILE A 161 -16.20 11.05 4.43
C ILE A 161 -15.91 10.06 3.29
N ILE A 162 -16.38 10.32 2.07
CA ILE A 162 -16.09 9.47 0.90
C ILE A 162 -14.58 9.50 0.58
N PHE A 163 -13.97 10.68 0.56
CA PHE A 163 -12.54 10.87 0.30
C PHE A 163 -11.65 10.16 1.34
N LEU A 164 -11.95 10.32 2.63
CA LEU A 164 -11.22 9.65 3.72
C LEU A 164 -11.39 8.13 3.67
N ASN A 165 -12.55 7.62 3.26
CA ASN A 165 -12.74 6.17 3.06
C ASN A 165 -11.94 5.63 1.86
N GLU A 166 -11.77 6.38 0.76
CA GLU A 166 -10.89 5.97 -0.34
C GLU A 166 -9.42 5.97 0.11
N GLN A 167 -8.97 6.98 0.87
CA GLN A 167 -7.62 7.00 1.46
C GLN A 167 -7.36 5.83 2.43
N LEU A 168 -8.37 5.42 3.22
CA LEU A 168 -8.26 4.25 4.09
C LEU A 168 -8.13 2.95 3.28
N GLN A 169 -8.90 2.78 2.19
CA GLN A 169 -8.80 1.61 1.32
C GLN A 169 -7.43 1.52 0.61
N ASP A 170 -6.89 2.63 0.13
CA ASP A 170 -5.54 2.68 -0.44
C ASP A 170 -4.46 2.36 0.62
N ALA A 171 -4.62 2.85 1.86
CA ALA A 171 -3.73 2.53 2.97
C ALA A 171 -3.79 1.04 3.37
N GLU A 172 -4.98 0.45 3.42
CA GLU A 172 -5.16 -1.00 3.65
C GLU A 172 -4.50 -1.84 2.54
N ALA A 173 -4.69 -1.47 1.28
CA ALA A 173 -4.05 -2.14 0.15
C ALA A 173 -2.52 -2.03 0.18
N TYR A 174 -1.98 -0.86 0.56
CA TYR A 174 -0.54 -0.66 0.77
C TYR A 174 0.00 -1.53 1.91
N ILE A 175 -0.70 -1.59 3.05
CA ILE A 175 -0.34 -2.42 4.20
C ILE A 175 -0.33 -3.91 3.83
N GLN A 176 -1.37 -4.39 3.12
CA GLN A 176 -1.45 -5.78 2.66
C GLN A 176 -0.27 -6.16 1.75
N ASN A 177 0.04 -5.31 0.77
CA ASN A 177 1.21 -5.49 -0.11
C ASN A 177 2.53 -5.52 0.71
N LEU A 178 2.70 -4.60 1.65
CA LEU A 178 3.89 -4.55 2.50
C LEU A 178 4.02 -5.79 3.39
N SER A 179 2.91 -6.32 3.93
CA SER A 179 2.93 -7.61 4.66
C SER A 179 3.31 -8.79 3.78
N SER A 180 2.81 -8.87 2.54
CA SER A 180 3.20 -9.92 1.58
C SER A 180 4.71 -9.88 1.29
N VAL A 181 5.27 -8.69 1.07
CA VAL A 181 6.71 -8.51 0.85
C VAL A 181 7.52 -8.86 2.10
N LEU A 182 7.02 -8.54 3.30
CA LEU A 182 7.68 -8.95 4.55
C LEU A 182 7.67 -10.46 4.74
N ASP A 183 6.57 -11.16 4.44
CA ASP A 183 6.49 -12.62 4.54
C ASP A 183 7.37 -13.34 3.51
N GLU A 184 7.46 -12.83 2.27
CA GLU A 184 8.43 -13.31 1.27
C GLU A 184 9.88 -13.15 1.76
N ARG A 185 10.21 -12.00 2.37
CA ARG A 185 11.55 -11.76 2.94
C ARG A 185 11.83 -12.62 4.16
N ASN A 186 10.85 -12.85 5.02
CA ASN A 186 10.97 -13.75 6.18
C ASN A 186 11.23 -15.20 5.74
N GLN A 187 10.51 -15.68 4.71
CA GLN A 187 10.75 -17.00 4.12
C GLN A 187 12.15 -17.10 3.50
N SER A 188 12.56 -16.10 2.71
CA SER A 188 13.91 -16.05 2.12
C SER A 188 15.03 -16.05 3.17
N LEU A 189 14.87 -15.30 4.27
CA LEU A 189 15.81 -15.31 5.39
C LEU A 189 15.87 -16.66 6.12
N ALA A 190 14.73 -17.36 6.25
CA ALA A 190 14.70 -18.70 6.82
C ALA A 190 15.44 -19.74 5.94
N ASP A 191 15.30 -19.64 4.62
CA ASP A 191 16.03 -20.51 3.68
C ASP A 191 17.52 -20.18 3.57
N GLU A 192 17.90 -18.89 3.62
CA GLU A 192 19.30 -18.52 3.79
C GLU A 192 19.89 -19.06 5.11
N SER A 193 19.13 -19.01 6.20
CA SER A 193 19.56 -19.55 7.51
C SER A 193 19.81 -21.07 7.44
N ARG A 194 18.90 -21.82 6.78
CA ARG A 194 19.08 -23.26 6.49
C ARG A 194 20.34 -23.53 5.67
N GLN A 195 20.55 -22.80 4.57
CA GLN A 195 21.73 -22.95 3.71
C GLN A 195 23.04 -22.62 4.46
N ARG A 196 23.05 -21.57 5.29
CA ARG A 196 24.19 -21.22 6.15
C ARG A 196 24.51 -22.34 7.15
N ALA A 197 23.49 -22.92 7.78
CA ALA A 197 23.66 -24.06 8.70
C ALA A 197 24.24 -25.29 7.99
N GLU A 198 23.73 -25.66 6.81
CA GLU A 198 24.29 -26.75 6.00
C GLU A 198 25.75 -26.51 5.60
N LEU A 199 26.08 -25.30 5.16
CA LEU A 199 27.46 -24.95 4.78
C LEU A 199 28.40 -24.98 5.99
N GLN A 200 27.96 -24.50 7.15
CA GLN A 200 28.71 -24.58 8.40
C GLN A 200 28.95 -26.02 8.83
N GLU A 201 27.96 -26.91 8.68
CA GLU A 201 28.10 -28.33 8.99
C GLU A 201 29.11 -29.01 8.03
N ARG A 202 29.00 -28.75 6.72
CA ARG A 202 29.94 -29.25 5.70
C ARG A 202 31.37 -28.77 5.97
N LEU A 203 31.56 -27.51 6.34
CA LEU A 203 32.88 -26.97 6.75
C LEU A 203 33.41 -27.66 8.02
N GLY A 204 32.53 -27.98 8.98
CA GLY A 204 32.89 -28.78 10.16
C GLY A 204 33.41 -30.17 9.79
N ARG A 205 32.70 -30.89 8.90
CA ARG A 205 33.13 -32.21 8.39
C ARG A 205 34.49 -32.14 7.70
N ILE A 206 34.66 -31.21 6.75
CA ILE A 206 35.93 -31.00 6.03
C ILE A 206 37.08 -30.65 6.98
N THR A 207 36.83 -29.84 8.01
CA THR A 207 37.84 -29.50 9.03
C THR A 207 38.28 -30.74 9.81
N ALA A 208 37.36 -31.63 10.17
CA ALA A 208 37.68 -32.89 10.84
C ALA A 208 38.46 -33.86 9.92
N GLU A 209 38.10 -33.94 8.64
CA GLU A 209 38.82 -34.72 7.62
C GLU A 209 40.27 -34.22 7.44
N VAL A 210 40.48 -32.92 7.33
CA VAL A 210 41.82 -32.29 7.24
C VAL A 210 42.65 -32.58 8.49
N GLN A 211 42.07 -32.47 9.68
CA GLN A 211 42.76 -32.83 10.94
C GLN A 211 43.08 -34.34 11.03
N SER A 212 42.21 -35.20 10.51
CA SER A 212 42.44 -36.65 10.43
C SER A 212 43.61 -36.96 9.48
N LYS A 213 43.61 -36.34 8.29
CA LYS A 213 44.70 -36.47 7.31
C LYS A 213 46.04 -36.01 7.90
N ALA A 214 46.10 -34.85 8.54
CA ALA A 214 47.34 -34.35 9.15
C ALA A 214 47.93 -35.32 10.20
N LYS A 215 47.09 -36.03 10.97
CA LYS A 215 47.53 -37.08 11.90
C LYS A 215 48.08 -38.31 11.17
N LEU A 216 47.51 -38.67 10.02
CA LEU A 216 48.02 -39.76 9.17
C LEU A 216 49.34 -39.37 8.50
N ASP A 217 49.47 -38.15 7.99
CA ASP A 217 50.70 -37.63 7.37
C ASP A 217 51.88 -37.67 8.37
N VAL A 218 51.67 -37.25 9.63
CA VAL A 218 52.67 -37.38 10.71
C VAL A 218 53.01 -38.85 10.99
N LYS A 219 52.03 -39.76 10.99
CA LYS A 219 52.28 -41.20 11.17
C LYS A 219 53.09 -41.79 10.01
N VAL A 220 52.85 -41.36 8.77
CA VAL A 220 53.64 -41.75 7.59
C VAL A 220 55.09 -41.24 7.73
N MET A 221 55.30 -39.98 8.13
CA MET A 221 56.65 -39.45 8.36
C MET A 221 57.46 -40.23 9.41
N ILE A 222 56.80 -40.71 10.48
CA ILE A 222 57.44 -41.57 11.50
C ILE A 222 57.80 -42.94 10.89
N LEU A 223 56.85 -43.60 10.23
CA LEU A 223 57.09 -44.91 9.61
C LEU A 223 58.17 -44.86 8.50
N GLU A 224 58.23 -43.78 7.73
CA GLU A 224 59.32 -43.53 6.77
C GLU A 224 60.68 -43.38 7.45
N ARG A 225 60.75 -42.67 8.59
CA ARG A 225 62.00 -42.50 9.35
C ARG A 225 62.48 -43.83 9.92
N ASP A 226 61.56 -44.62 10.49
CA ASP A 226 61.86 -45.92 11.07
C ASP A 226 62.29 -46.90 9.98
N LEU A 227 61.64 -46.91 8.82
CA LEU A 227 62.03 -47.68 7.65
C LEU A 227 63.43 -47.29 7.16
N LYS A 228 63.72 -45.98 7.00
CA LYS A 228 65.07 -45.50 6.60
C LYS A 228 66.15 -45.94 7.59
N THR A 229 65.84 -45.96 8.88
CA THR A 229 66.75 -46.45 9.94
C THR A 229 66.94 -47.97 9.89
N ALA A 230 65.87 -48.73 9.65
CA ALA A 230 65.92 -50.18 9.47
C ALA A 230 66.73 -50.58 8.23
N THR A 231 66.49 -49.95 7.08
CA THR A 231 67.26 -50.17 5.83
C THR A 231 68.75 -49.83 6.02
N GLY A 232 69.06 -48.73 6.72
CA GLY A 232 70.45 -48.39 7.07
C GLY A 232 71.13 -49.47 7.91
N ARG A 233 70.42 -50.04 8.90
CA ARG A 233 70.94 -51.14 9.73
C ARG A 233 71.07 -52.46 8.96
N VAL A 234 70.15 -52.78 8.04
CA VAL A 234 70.27 -53.94 7.15
C VAL A 234 71.53 -53.81 6.30
N SER A 235 71.75 -52.65 5.67
CA SER A 235 72.95 -52.43 4.85
C SER A 235 74.24 -52.51 5.68
N GLN A 236 74.25 -52.06 6.94
CA GLN A 236 75.39 -52.26 7.84
C GLN A 236 75.68 -53.76 8.08
N LEU A 237 74.65 -54.54 8.40
CA LEU A 237 74.77 -55.99 8.62
C LEU A 237 75.17 -56.75 7.35
N GLU A 238 74.73 -56.32 6.17
CA GLU A 238 75.16 -56.86 4.87
C GLU A 238 76.65 -56.60 4.63
N ASN A 239 77.15 -55.38 4.90
CA ASN A 239 78.57 -55.05 4.80
C ASN A 239 79.44 -55.82 5.81
N GLU A 240 78.96 -56.01 7.06
CA GLU A 240 79.63 -56.83 8.08
C GLU A 240 79.70 -58.31 7.65
N LEU A 241 78.59 -58.85 7.13
CA LEU A 241 78.51 -60.21 6.61
C LEU A 241 79.45 -60.43 5.42
N GLU A 242 79.51 -59.49 4.47
CA GLU A 242 80.49 -59.51 3.38
C GLU A 242 81.93 -59.47 3.90
N ALA A 243 82.22 -58.66 4.93
CA ALA A 243 83.56 -58.59 5.51
C ALA A 243 83.98 -59.92 6.16
N GLU A 244 83.06 -60.63 6.83
CA GLU A 244 83.32 -61.97 7.36
C GLU A 244 83.48 -63.02 6.25
N TYR A 245 82.69 -62.98 5.17
CA TYR A 245 82.92 -63.85 4.01
C TYR A 245 84.31 -63.62 3.38
N ARG A 246 84.75 -62.36 3.27
CA ARG A 246 86.09 -62.00 2.75
C ARG A 246 87.22 -62.46 3.67
N LYS A 247 87.03 -62.46 5.00
CA LYS A 247 87.98 -63.03 5.98
C LYS A 247 88.01 -64.57 5.95
N ARG A 248 86.87 -65.21 5.71
CA ARG A 248 86.73 -66.67 5.70
C ARG A 248 87.39 -67.32 4.49
N ALA A 249 87.32 -66.70 3.31
CA ALA A 249 87.90 -67.24 2.07
C ALA A 249 89.40 -67.64 2.16
N PRO A 250 90.34 -66.80 2.66
CA PRO A 250 91.74 -67.21 2.79
C PRO A 250 91.95 -68.31 3.85
N LEU A 251 91.17 -68.33 4.94
CA LEU A 251 91.25 -69.39 5.95
C LEU A 251 90.80 -70.74 5.39
N GLU A 252 89.78 -70.77 4.53
CA GLU A 252 89.35 -72.00 3.85
C GLU A 252 90.39 -72.49 2.83
N ALA A 253 91.12 -71.57 2.17
CA ALA A 253 92.26 -71.91 1.32
C ALA A 253 93.43 -72.49 2.12
N GLU A 254 93.83 -71.84 3.23
CA GLU A 254 94.89 -72.31 4.14
C GLU A 254 94.56 -73.71 4.71
N ILE A 255 93.31 -73.93 5.14
CA ILE A 255 92.83 -75.26 5.57
C ILE A 255 92.93 -76.29 4.43
N GLY A 256 92.73 -75.89 3.17
CA GLY A 256 92.93 -76.74 1.99
C GLY A 256 94.41 -77.09 1.75
N GLU A 257 95.31 -76.12 1.86
CA GLU A 257 96.76 -76.32 1.74
C GLU A 257 97.31 -77.21 2.85
N LEU A 258 96.91 -76.97 4.10
CA LEU A 258 97.28 -77.78 5.26
C LEU A 258 96.80 -79.23 5.15
N LYS A 259 95.58 -79.47 4.61
CA LYS A 259 95.10 -80.81 4.28
C LYS A 259 95.97 -81.47 3.19
N SER A 260 96.27 -80.75 2.11
CA SER A 260 97.16 -81.26 1.04
C SER A 260 98.57 -81.59 1.55
N ALA A 261 99.11 -80.79 2.48
CA ALA A 261 100.38 -81.05 3.14
C ALA A 261 100.31 -82.31 4.03
N LEU A 262 99.23 -82.45 4.81
CA LEU A 262 98.98 -83.64 5.65
C LEU A 262 98.86 -84.91 4.81
N ASP A 263 98.15 -84.89 3.69
CA ASP A 263 98.01 -86.05 2.78
C ASP A 263 99.35 -86.43 2.13
N LYS A 264 100.20 -85.45 1.79
CA LYS A 264 101.59 -85.70 1.34
C LYS A 264 102.43 -86.34 2.44
N VAL A 265 102.30 -85.89 3.70
CA VAL A 265 102.97 -86.50 4.86
C VAL A 265 102.46 -87.91 5.13
N HIS A 266 101.15 -88.16 5.08
CA HIS A 266 100.58 -89.50 5.21
C HIS A 266 101.03 -90.45 4.09
N SER A 267 101.08 -89.97 2.84
CA SER A 267 101.60 -90.73 1.70
C SER A 267 103.09 -91.06 1.87
N SER A 268 103.91 -90.08 2.26
CA SER A 268 105.33 -90.28 2.57
C SER A 268 105.54 -91.26 3.74
N LEU A 269 104.79 -91.12 4.83
CA LEU A 269 104.81 -92.03 5.97
C LEU A 269 104.40 -93.45 5.56
N ALA A 270 103.41 -93.60 4.68
CA ALA A 270 102.99 -94.90 4.15
C ALA A 270 104.08 -95.52 3.25
N GLN A 271 104.74 -94.73 2.40
CA GLN A 271 105.89 -95.18 1.60
C GLN A 271 107.07 -95.61 2.48
N ILE A 272 107.43 -94.81 3.51
CA ILE A 272 108.47 -95.14 4.49
C ILE A 272 108.08 -96.42 5.26
N ARG A 273 106.83 -96.56 5.69
CA ARG A 273 106.32 -97.76 6.39
C ARG A 273 106.33 -99.00 5.49
N LEU A 274 106.07 -98.86 4.19
CA LEU A 274 106.19 -99.94 3.20
C LEU A 274 107.65 -100.31 2.93
N LYS A 275 108.55 -99.33 2.83
CA LYS A 275 110.00 -99.54 2.69
C LYS A 275 110.58 -100.24 3.92
N ALA A 276 110.31 -99.73 5.11
CA ALA A 276 110.73 -100.35 6.37
C ALA A 276 110.13 -101.74 6.57
N LYS A 277 108.86 -101.98 6.19
CA LYS A 277 108.30 -103.34 6.16
C LYS A 277 109.08 -104.27 5.23
N ARG A 278 109.45 -103.81 4.03
CA ARG A 278 110.24 -104.59 3.07
C ARG A 278 111.66 -104.87 3.59
N GLU A 279 112.27 -103.90 4.29
CA GLU A 279 113.62 -104.02 4.87
C GLU A 279 113.68 -104.90 6.14
N VAL A 280 112.54 -105.09 6.84
CA VAL A 280 112.47 -105.88 8.08
C VAL A 280 111.85 -107.27 7.87
N TYR A 281 110.96 -107.46 6.87
CA TYR A 281 110.15 -108.67 6.70
C TYR A 281 110.28 -109.37 5.33
N GLY A 282 111.35 -109.12 4.57
CA GLY A 282 111.69 -109.95 3.40
C GLY A 282 113.19 -109.92 3.06
N SER A 283 113.79 -110.99 2.51
CA SER A 283 113.26 -112.33 2.17
C SER A 283 111.85 -112.35 1.53
#